data_AF-A0A6M4BUJ5-F1
#
_entry.id   AF-A0A6M4BUJ5-F1
#
_cell.length_a   1.000
_cell.length_b   1.000
_cell.length_c   1.000
_cell.angle_alpha   90.00
_cell.angle_beta   90.00
_cell.angle_gamma   90.00
#
_symmetry.space_group_name_H-M   'P 1'
#
loop_
_entity.id
_entity.type
_entity.pdbx_description
1 polymer ?
#
loop_
_entity_poly.entity_id
_entity_poly.type
_entity_poly.pdbx_seq_one_letter_code
_entity_poly.pdbx_strand_id
1 'polypeptide(L)'
;DAFVKGIYGRLFVTIVRKINSAIYRPKSTMRTAIGVLDIFGFENFDQNSFEQFCINFANENLQQFFVRHIFKLEQEEYNHEGINWQHIEFVDNQDALDLIALKQLNIMALIDEESKFPKGTDQTMLAKLHKTHGLHRNYLKPKSDINTSFGLNHFAGIVFYDTRGFLEKNRDTFSADLLQLIHISTNKFLQQIFQDDIIMGSETRKRTPTLSTQFKKSLDLLMRTLGTCQPFFIRCIKPNEYKKPMMFDRGLCCRQLRYSGMMETIRI
;
A
#
# COMPACT_ATOMS: atom_id res chain seq x y z
N ASP A 1 3.94 3.28 -24.14
CA ASP A 1 4.05 2.66 -22.81
C ASP A 1 2.68 2.37 -22.18
N ALA A 2 1.86 3.39 -21.89
CA ALA A 2 0.52 3.24 -21.27
C ALA A 2 -0.39 2.19 -21.94
N PHE A 3 -0.40 2.12 -23.28
CA PHE A 3 -1.20 1.13 -24.01
C PHE A 3 -0.78 -0.31 -23.70
N VAL A 4 0.53 -0.59 -23.69
CA VAL A 4 1.10 -1.92 -23.41
C VAL A 4 0.86 -2.30 -21.94
N LYS A 5 1.11 -1.37 -21.01
CA LYS A 5 0.80 -1.56 -19.58
C LYS A 5 -0.68 -1.86 -19.34
N GLY A 6 -1.56 -1.14 -20.03
CA GLY A 6 -3.01 -1.38 -19.98
C GLY A 6 -3.36 -2.78 -20.45
N ILE A 7 -2.93 -3.18 -21.64
CA ILE A 7 -3.19 -4.52 -22.19
C ILE A 7 -2.69 -5.61 -21.23
N TYR A 8 -1.45 -5.48 -20.76
CA TYR A 8 -0.85 -6.45 -19.84
C TYR A 8 -1.66 -6.57 -18.54
N GLY A 9 -2.04 -5.44 -17.93
CA GLY A 9 -2.85 -5.42 -16.71
C GLY A 9 -4.22 -6.09 -16.90
N ARG A 10 -4.92 -5.80 -18.00
CA ARG A 10 -6.25 -6.39 -18.29
C ARG A 10 -6.15 -7.87 -18.62
N LEU A 11 -5.08 -8.28 -19.30
CA LEU A 11 -4.79 -9.69 -19.56
C LEU A 11 -4.57 -10.45 -18.26
N PHE A 12 -3.74 -9.91 -17.35
CA PHE A 12 -3.50 -10.50 -16.04
C PHE A 12 -4.81 -10.67 -15.24
N VAL A 13 -5.61 -9.60 -15.15
CA VAL A 13 -6.92 -9.66 -14.47
C VAL A 13 -7.85 -10.70 -15.12
N THR A 14 -7.84 -10.82 -16.45
CA THR A 14 -8.63 -11.82 -17.17
C THR A 14 -8.19 -13.24 -16.81
N ILE A 15 -6.88 -13.50 -16.70
CA ILE A 15 -6.35 -14.80 -16.25
C ILE A 15 -6.84 -15.11 -14.84
N VAL A 16 -6.74 -14.15 -13.92
CA VAL A 16 -7.22 -14.31 -12.53
C VAL A 16 -8.73 -14.60 -12.50
N ARG A 17 -9.54 -13.88 -13.29
CA ARG A 17 -10.99 -14.14 -13.39
C ARG A 17 -11.29 -15.54 -13.91
N LYS A 18 -10.56 -16.01 -14.93
CA LYS A 18 -10.71 -17.37 -15.46
C LYS A 18 -10.38 -18.42 -14.41
N ILE A 19 -9.27 -18.27 -13.70
CA ILE A 19 -8.88 -19.14 -12.58
C ILE A 19 -10.00 -19.15 -11.53
N ASN A 20 -10.46 -17.97 -11.09
CA ASN A 20 -11.53 -17.85 -10.11
C ASN A 20 -12.83 -18.54 -10.57
N SER A 21 -13.24 -18.36 -11.82
CA SER A 21 -14.44 -19.02 -12.36
C SER A 21 -14.33 -20.55 -12.43
N ALA A 22 -13.11 -21.08 -12.60
CA ALA A 22 -12.87 -22.52 -12.65
C ALA A 22 -12.87 -23.16 -11.26
N ILE A 23 -12.34 -22.46 -10.25
CA ILE A 23 -12.18 -22.99 -8.87
C ILE A 23 -13.35 -22.66 -7.96
N TYR A 24 -14.03 -21.52 -8.19
CA TYR A 24 -15.13 -21.07 -7.35
C TYR A 24 -16.45 -21.69 -7.80
N ARG A 25 -17.00 -22.57 -6.97
CA ARG A 25 -18.35 -23.12 -7.14
C ARG A 25 -19.27 -22.54 -6.05
N PRO A 26 -20.32 -21.78 -6.38
CA PRO A 26 -21.29 -21.32 -5.40
C PRO A 26 -21.95 -22.53 -4.72
N LYS A 27 -22.00 -22.54 -3.38
CA LYS A 27 -22.83 -23.48 -2.60
C LYS A 27 -23.79 -22.67 -1.74
N SER A 28 -24.95 -23.23 -1.43
CA SER A 28 -26.03 -22.59 -0.66
C SER A 28 -25.73 -22.39 0.83
N THR A 29 -24.68 -23.02 1.36
CA THR A 29 -24.30 -22.96 2.78
C THR A 29 -23.09 -22.05 3.02
N MET A 30 -23.04 -21.42 4.20
CA MET A 30 -21.87 -20.66 4.65
C MET A 30 -20.63 -21.55 4.70
N ARG A 31 -19.51 -21.05 4.17
CA ARG A 31 -18.21 -21.74 4.22
C ARG A 31 -17.30 -21.09 5.24
N THR A 32 -16.66 -21.90 6.06
CA THR A 32 -15.38 -21.53 6.69
C THR A 32 -14.29 -21.55 5.61
N ALA A 33 -13.42 -20.54 5.61
CA ALA A 33 -12.34 -20.42 4.64
C ALA A 33 -11.05 -20.04 5.37
N ILE A 34 -9.92 -20.55 4.86
CA ILE A 34 -8.58 -20.14 5.30
C ILE A 34 -8.06 -19.17 4.25
N GLY A 35 -7.80 -17.93 4.66
CA GLY A 35 -7.17 -16.92 3.83
C GLY A 35 -5.65 -17.01 3.93
N VAL A 36 -4.96 -16.89 2.80
CA VAL A 36 -3.50 -16.73 2.75
C VAL A 36 -3.22 -15.41 2.07
N LEU A 37 -2.50 -14.52 2.76
CA LEU A 37 -2.06 -13.24 2.22
C LEU A 37 -0.54 -13.30 2.05
N ASP A 38 -0.10 -13.21 0.80
CA ASP A 38 1.29 -12.98 0.43
C ASP A 38 1.43 -11.54 -0.05
N ILE A 39 2.26 -10.75 0.64
CA ILE A 39 2.45 -9.34 0.37
C ILE A 39 3.90 -8.93 0.64
N PHE A 40 4.37 -7.96 -0.11
CA PHE A 40 5.68 -7.34 0.09
C PHE A 40 5.82 -6.78 1.51
N GLY A 41 6.99 -7.00 2.11
CA GLY A 41 7.38 -6.36 3.37
C GLY A 41 7.74 -4.89 3.19
N PHE A 42 8.13 -4.25 4.28
CA PHE A 42 8.58 -2.86 4.29
C PHE A 42 9.83 -2.68 3.41
N GLU A 43 9.84 -1.64 2.57
CA GLU A 43 10.92 -1.35 1.61
C GLU A 43 11.64 -0.05 1.95
N ASN A 44 12.98 -0.10 1.93
CA ASN A 44 13.82 1.09 2.04
C ASN A 44 15.08 0.89 1.20
N PHE A 45 15.08 1.44 0.00
CA PHE A 45 16.19 1.43 -0.94
C PHE A 45 16.94 2.77 -0.94
N ASP A 46 18.04 2.84 -1.68
CA ASP A 46 18.79 4.09 -1.89
C ASP A 46 17.94 5.17 -2.58
N GLN A 47 16.98 4.75 -3.41
CA GLN A 47 15.98 5.62 -4.05
C GLN A 47 14.59 5.00 -3.89
N ASN A 48 13.74 5.63 -3.08
CA ASN A 48 12.34 5.22 -2.91
C ASN A 48 11.44 6.18 -3.68
N SER A 49 10.49 5.64 -4.42
CA SER A 49 9.55 6.44 -5.21
C SER A 49 8.09 6.14 -4.83
N PHE A 50 7.13 6.51 -5.68
CA PHE A 50 5.70 6.42 -5.38
C PHE A 50 5.26 4.99 -5.03
N GLU A 51 5.83 4.00 -5.70
CA GLU A 51 5.56 2.57 -5.48
C GLU A 51 5.98 2.15 -4.07
N GLN A 52 7.19 2.51 -3.64
CA GLN A 52 7.66 2.25 -2.26
C GLN A 52 6.78 2.97 -1.24
N PHE A 53 6.34 4.20 -1.53
CA PHE A 53 5.41 4.92 -0.65
C PHE A 53 4.09 4.17 -0.47
N CYS A 54 3.51 3.62 -1.54
CA CYS A 54 2.31 2.79 -1.47
C CYS A 54 2.56 1.46 -0.72
N ILE A 55 3.68 0.78 -0.99
CA ILE A 55 4.07 -0.47 -0.32
C ILE A 55 4.24 -0.23 1.19
N ASN A 56 4.94 0.83 1.57
CA ASN A 56 5.16 1.16 2.98
C ASN A 56 3.87 1.60 3.67
N PHE A 57 2.96 2.29 2.99
CA PHE A 57 1.62 2.57 3.53
C PHE A 57 0.80 1.29 3.79
N ALA A 58 0.87 0.30 2.90
CA ALA A 58 0.23 -1.00 3.15
C ALA A 58 0.85 -1.72 4.35
N ASN A 59 2.18 -1.71 4.46
CA ASN A 59 2.88 -2.27 5.62
C ASN A 59 2.54 -1.55 6.92
N GLU A 60 2.37 -0.23 6.90
CA GLU A 60 1.92 0.57 8.04
C GLU A 60 0.53 0.12 8.54
N ASN A 61 -0.41 -0.16 7.63
CA ASN A 61 -1.75 -0.66 7.97
C ASN A 61 -1.71 -2.09 8.52
N LEU A 62 -0.89 -2.96 7.90
CA LEU A 62 -0.71 -4.33 8.38
C LEU A 62 -0.04 -4.37 9.75
N GLN A 63 0.90 -3.45 10.01
CA GLN A 63 1.51 -3.30 11.31
C GLN A 63 0.50 -2.84 12.35
N GLN A 64 -0.33 -1.83 12.04
CA GLN A 64 -1.38 -1.39 12.97
C GLN A 64 -2.38 -2.51 13.26
N PHE A 65 -2.72 -3.31 12.26
CA PHE A 65 -3.56 -4.50 12.44
C PHE A 65 -2.90 -5.57 13.31
N PHE A 66 -1.62 -5.87 13.07
CA PHE A 66 -0.83 -6.80 13.87
C PHE A 66 -0.78 -6.35 15.34
N VAL A 67 -0.40 -5.10 15.59
CA VAL A 67 -0.31 -4.52 16.93
C VAL A 67 -1.68 -4.54 17.61
N ARG A 68 -2.75 -4.14 16.92
CA ARG A 68 -4.09 -4.20 17.49
C ARG A 68 -4.54 -5.63 17.81
N HIS A 69 -4.27 -6.59 16.93
CA HIS A 69 -4.80 -7.94 17.10
C HIS A 69 -4.03 -8.75 18.14
N ILE A 70 -2.70 -8.69 18.14
CA ILE A 70 -1.89 -9.38 19.15
C ILE A 70 -2.12 -8.71 20.50
N PHE A 71 -1.87 -7.41 20.62
CA PHE A 71 -1.80 -6.78 21.94
C PHE A 71 -3.17 -6.49 22.53
N LYS A 72 -4.10 -5.89 21.77
CA LYS A 72 -5.37 -5.43 22.37
C LYS A 72 -6.26 -6.61 22.77
N LEU A 73 -6.32 -7.65 21.94
CA LEU A 73 -7.12 -8.83 22.25
C LEU A 73 -6.49 -9.66 23.36
N GLU A 74 -5.16 -9.82 23.40
CA GLU A 74 -4.50 -10.51 24.51
C GLU A 74 -4.71 -9.75 25.84
N GLN A 75 -4.60 -8.43 25.85
CA GLN A 75 -4.85 -7.63 27.06
C GLN A 75 -6.31 -7.71 27.52
N GLU A 76 -7.27 -7.66 26.58
CA GLU A 76 -8.68 -7.84 26.89
C GLU A 76 -8.95 -9.23 27.50
N GLU A 77 -8.28 -10.27 27.01
CA GLU A 77 -8.37 -11.63 27.55
C GLU A 77 -7.74 -11.73 28.95
N TYR A 78 -6.52 -11.22 29.16
CA TYR A 78 -5.87 -11.21 30.47
C TYR A 78 -6.70 -10.47 31.52
N ASN A 79 -7.32 -9.35 31.14
CA ASN A 79 -8.22 -8.61 32.02
C ASN A 79 -9.50 -9.41 32.32
N HIS A 80 -10.03 -10.15 31.34
CA HIS A 80 -11.20 -11.01 31.51
C HIS A 80 -10.91 -12.18 32.45
N GLU A 81 -9.74 -12.81 32.32
CA GLU A 81 -9.30 -13.93 33.16
C GLU A 81 -8.76 -13.50 34.53
N GLY A 82 -8.62 -12.19 34.78
CA GLY A 82 -8.10 -11.65 36.04
C GLY A 82 -6.61 -11.94 36.25
N ILE A 83 -5.86 -12.13 35.17
CA ILE A 83 -4.42 -12.39 35.21
C ILE A 83 -3.67 -11.09 35.51
N ASN A 84 -2.76 -11.14 36.47
CA ASN A 84 -1.96 -9.98 36.84
C ASN A 84 -0.78 -9.83 35.85
N TRP A 85 -0.86 -8.86 34.95
CA TRP A 85 0.12 -8.64 33.88
C TRP A 85 0.67 -7.20 33.91
N GLN A 86 1.90 -7.00 33.44
CA GLN A 86 2.51 -5.67 33.35
C GLN A 86 2.15 -5.01 32.02
N HIS A 87 1.65 -3.77 32.06
CA HIS A 87 1.35 -3.02 30.83
C HIS A 87 2.60 -2.83 29.98
N ILE A 88 2.58 -3.37 28.77
CA ILE A 88 3.68 -3.24 27.80
C ILE A 88 3.36 -2.07 26.89
N GLU A 89 4.12 -0.98 27.02
CA GLU A 89 4.02 0.15 26.08
C GLU A 89 4.47 -0.29 24.69
N PHE A 90 3.61 -0.07 23.69
CA PHE A 90 3.91 -0.33 22.30
C PHE A 90 3.99 0.98 21.50
N VAL A 91 4.72 0.94 20.39
CA VAL A 91 4.81 2.07 19.46
C VAL A 91 3.57 2.05 18.57
N ASP A 92 2.56 2.86 18.93
CA ASP A 92 1.37 3.05 18.09
C ASP A 92 1.73 3.85 16.84
N ASN A 93 1.46 3.26 15.68
CA ASN A 93 1.76 3.87 14.40
C ASN A 93 0.55 4.57 13.75
N GLN A 94 -0.54 4.75 14.50
CA GLN A 94 -1.75 5.48 14.08
C GLN A 94 -1.45 6.90 13.61
N ASP A 95 -0.57 7.64 14.28
CA ASP A 95 -0.23 9.02 13.87
C ASP A 95 0.49 9.07 12.51
N ALA A 96 1.23 8.02 12.13
CA ALA A 96 1.81 7.91 10.80
C ALA A 96 0.73 7.60 9.75
N LEU A 97 -0.20 6.69 10.04
CA LEU A 97 -1.35 6.40 9.16
C LEU A 97 -2.23 7.63 8.94
N ASP A 98 -2.48 8.40 9.99
CA ASP A 98 -3.22 9.65 9.96
C ASP A 98 -2.59 10.67 9.02
N LEU A 99 -1.28 10.87 9.15
CA LEU A 99 -0.50 11.73 8.27
C LEU A 99 -0.52 11.25 6.81
N ILE A 100 -0.40 9.94 6.59
CA ILE A 100 -0.27 9.38 5.24
C ILE A 100 -1.61 9.40 4.49
N ALA A 101 -2.71 8.94 5.10
CA ALA A 101 -3.94 8.67 4.36
C ALA A 101 -5.26 8.85 5.12
N LEU A 102 -5.30 8.98 6.46
CA LEU A 102 -6.56 8.93 7.21
C LEU A 102 -7.13 10.31 7.60
N LYS A 103 -6.30 11.25 8.09
CA LYS A 103 -6.78 12.59 8.50
C LYS A 103 -6.96 13.53 7.31
N GLN A 104 -7.67 14.63 7.51
CA GLN A 104 -7.81 15.66 6.47
C GLN A 104 -6.45 16.23 6.07
N LEU A 105 -6.34 16.64 4.79
CA LEU A 105 -5.10 17.17 4.22
C LEU A 105 -3.89 16.23 4.41
N ASN A 106 -4.12 14.91 4.48
CA ASN A 106 -3.05 13.92 4.51
C ASN A 106 -2.23 13.91 3.20
N ILE A 107 -1.07 13.25 3.25
CA ILE A 107 -0.12 13.20 2.13
C ILE A 107 -0.78 12.65 0.85
N MET A 108 -1.50 11.52 0.93
CA MET A 108 -2.19 10.94 -0.24
C MET A 108 -3.23 11.89 -0.84
N ALA A 109 -3.98 12.60 0.00
CA ALA A 109 -4.98 13.58 -0.44
C ALA A 109 -4.33 14.77 -1.15
N LEU A 110 -3.20 15.27 -0.64
CA LEU A 110 -2.45 16.36 -1.27
C LEU A 110 -1.83 15.92 -2.60
N ILE A 111 -1.28 14.70 -2.69
CA ILE A 111 -0.81 14.10 -3.94
C ILE A 111 -1.95 14.01 -4.96
N ASP A 112 -3.13 13.56 -4.53
CA ASP A 112 -4.31 13.42 -5.39
C ASP A 112 -4.88 14.74 -5.89
N GLU A 113 -4.89 15.75 -5.03
CA GLU A 113 -5.31 17.09 -5.40
C GLU A 113 -4.36 17.67 -6.46
N GLU A 114 -3.05 17.58 -6.24
CA GLU A 114 -2.04 18.11 -7.16
C GLU A 114 -1.97 17.30 -8.47
N SER A 115 -2.26 16.00 -8.42
CA SER A 115 -2.40 15.16 -9.61
C SER A 115 -3.55 15.61 -10.51
N LYS A 116 -4.61 16.21 -9.94
CA LYS A 116 -5.78 16.69 -10.67
C LYS A 116 -5.67 18.17 -11.06
N PHE A 117 -4.67 18.89 -10.54
CA PHE A 117 -4.48 20.30 -10.80
C PHE A 117 -3.81 20.51 -12.18
N PRO A 118 -4.38 21.31 -13.10
CA PRO A 118 -3.86 21.43 -14.47
C PRO A 118 -2.40 21.89 -14.59
N LYS A 119 -1.90 22.64 -13.60
CA LYS A 119 -0.52 23.13 -13.54
C LYS A 119 0.28 22.47 -12.39
N GLY A 120 -0.21 21.37 -11.83
CA GLY A 120 0.44 20.69 -10.71
C GLY A 120 1.70 19.97 -11.18
N THR A 121 2.81 20.25 -10.52
CA THR A 121 4.12 19.61 -10.74
C THR A 121 4.62 18.94 -9.47
N ASP A 122 5.61 18.05 -9.58
CA ASP A 122 6.20 17.41 -8.41
C ASP A 122 6.79 18.43 -7.41
N GLN A 123 7.26 19.59 -7.91
CA GLN A 123 7.76 20.69 -7.07
C GLN A 123 6.64 21.40 -6.33
N THR A 124 5.50 21.71 -6.99
CA THR A 124 4.37 22.34 -6.32
C THR A 124 3.74 21.40 -5.29
N MET A 125 3.65 20.11 -5.62
CA MET A 125 3.26 19.04 -4.69
C MET A 125 4.17 19.05 -3.45
N LEU A 126 5.50 18.98 -3.64
CA LEU A 126 6.46 18.94 -2.55
C LEU A 126 6.40 20.19 -1.67
N ALA A 127 6.32 21.38 -2.29
CA ALA A 127 6.17 22.64 -1.56
C ALA A 127 4.90 22.65 -0.68
N LYS A 128 3.80 22.09 -1.19
CA LYS A 128 2.54 21.94 -0.45
C LYS A 128 2.68 20.98 0.73
N LEU A 129 3.31 19.81 0.52
CA LEU A 129 3.60 18.85 1.61
C LEU A 129 4.47 19.49 2.70
N HIS A 130 5.53 20.20 2.30
CA HIS A 130 6.41 20.92 3.22
C HIS A 130 5.71 22.02 4.00
N LYS A 131 4.79 22.75 3.35
CA LYS A 131 4.00 23.81 4.00
C LYS A 131 3.01 23.22 5.00
N THR A 132 2.30 22.15 4.63
CA THR A 132 1.22 21.58 5.46
C THR A 132 1.76 20.73 6.62
N HIS A 133 2.80 19.93 6.39
CA HIS A 133 3.26 18.92 7.36
C HIS A 133 4.65 19.19 7.93
N GLY A 134 5.28 20.31 7.61
CA GLY A 134 6.67 20.58 8.00
C GLY A 134 6.97 20.58 9.51
N LEU A 135 5.95 20.70 10.36
CA LEU A 135 6.06 20.65 11.82
C LEU A 135 5.57 19.32 12.42
N HIS A 136 5.05 18.40 11.59
CA HIS A 136 4.52 17.13 12.06
C HIS A 136 5.66 16.18 12.44
N ARG A 137 5.61 15.56 13.62
CA ARG A 137 6.70 14.71 14.15
C ARG A 137 7.11 13.56 13.23
N ASN A 138 6.16 12.99 12.48
CA ASN A 138 6.41 11.89 11.53
C ASN A 138 6.78 12.37 10.12
N TYR A 139 6.85 13.69 9.87
CA TYR A 139 7.23 14.26 8.59
C TYR A 139 8.61 14.92 8.69
N LEU A 140 9.48 14.63 7.74
CA LEU A 140 10.85 15.11 7.74
C LEU A 140 11.13 15.91 6.46
N LYS A 141 11.66 17.12 6.65
CA LYS A 141 12.20 17.92 5.56
C LYS A 141 13.68 17.61 5.36
N PRO A 142 14.15 17.43 4.11
CA PRO A 142 15.57 17.40 3.84
C PRO A 142 16.26 18.67 4.34
N LYS A 143 17.54 18.58 4.68
CA LYS A 143 18.34 19.73 5.14
C LYS A 143 18.66 20.76 4.03
N SER A 144 18.54 20.34 2.77
CA SER A 144 18.84 21.16 1.58
C SER A 144 17.58 21.32 0.75
N ASP A 145 17.24 22.56 0.39
CA ASP A 145 16.09 22.87 -0.47
C ASP A 145 16.27 22.38 -1.93
N ILE A 146 17.50 22.03 -2.32
CA ILE A 146 17.78 21.40 -3.63
C ILE A 146 17.25 19.96 -3.67
N ASN A 147 17.08 19.33 -2.51
CA ASN A 147 16.65 17.95 -2.43
C ASN A 147 15.12 17.85 -2.67
N THR A 148 14.74 17.24 -3.80
CA THR A 148 13.36 17.00 -4.19
C THR A 148 12.78 15.74 -3.53
N SER A 149 12.88 15.63 -2.22
CA SER A 149 12.33 14.50 -1.46
C SER A 149 11.59 14.95 -0.22
N PHE A 150 10.74 14.08 0.31
CA PHE A 150 10.22 14.20 1.66
C PHE A 150 10.50 12.93 2.44
N GLY A 151 10.75 13.07 3.74
CA GLY A 151 10.97 11.93 4.62
C GLY A 151 9.76 11.65 5.48
N LEU A 152 9.56 10.37 5.81
CA LEU A 152 8.58 9.92 6.79
C LEU A 152 9.24 9.05 7.84
N ASN A 153 8.84 9.25 9.09
CA ASN A 153 9.20 8.37 10.19
C ASN A 153 8.13 7.29 10.33
N HIS A 154 8.38 6.13 9.71
CA HIS A 154 7.52 4.94 9.77
C HIS A 154 7.81 4.10 11.02
N PHE A 155 6.96 3.11 11.30
CA PHE A 155 7.24 2.14 12.38
C PHE A 155 8.60 1.41 12.20
N ALA A 156 8.98 1.16 10.95
CA ALA A 156 10.26 0.52 10.59
C ALA A 156 11.43 1.53 10.46
N GLY A 157 11.21 2.81 10.77
CA GLY A 157 12.23 3.85 10.72
C GLY A 157 12.06 4.83 9.57
N ILE A 158 13.09 5.64 9.36
CA ILE A 158 13.03 6.79 8.45
C ILE A 158 13.24 6.35 7.00
N VAL A 159 12.33 6.78 6.12
CA VAL A 159 12.42 6.58 4.67
C VAL A 159 12.26 7.92 3.98
N PHE A 160 13.13 8.22 3.03
CA PHE A 160 13.01 9.38 2.14
C PHE A 160 12.49 8.94 0.78
N TYR A 161 11.46 9.64 0.30
CA TYR A 161 10.81 9.41 -0.98
C TYR A 161 11.15 10.55 -1.94
N ASP A 162 11.73 10.19 -3.07
CA ASP A 162 12.02 11.11 -4.16
C ASP A 162 10.72 11.45 -4.92
N THR A 163 10.44 12.74 -5.07
CA THR A 163 9.21 13.20 -5.72
C THR A 163 9.28 13.21 -7.24
N ARG A 164 10.42 12.95 -7.86
CA ARG A 164 10.54 12.95 -9.33
C ARG A 164 9.59 11.90 -9.94
N GLY A 165 8.65 12.36 -10.75
CA GLY A 165 7.66 11.52 -11.43
C GLY A 165 6.53 11.02 -10.52
N PHE A 166 6.40 11.52 -9.28
CA PHE A 166 5.33 11.08 -8.36
C PHE A 166 3.95 11.33 -8.93
N LEU A 167 3.70 12.55 -9.45
CA LEU A 167 2.39 12.90 -9.99
C LEU A 167 2.07 12.14 -11.27
N GLU A 168 3.07 11.93 -12.14
CA GLU A 168 2.88 11.13 -13.36
C GLU A 168 2.47 9.70 -13.01
N LYS A 169 3.20 9.05 -12.09
CA LYS A 169 2.89 7.70 -11.60
C LYS A 169 1.51 7.62 -10.96
N ASN A 170 1.11 8.63 -10.18
CA ASN A 170 -0.22 8.66 -9.57
C ASN A 170 -1.36 8.93 -10.59
N ARG A 171 -1.05 9.65 -11.67
CA ARG A 171 -1.95 9.92 -12.80
C ARG A 171 -2.08 8.76 -13.78
N ASP A 172 -1.24 7.71 -13.67
CA ASP A 172 -1.15 6.58 -14.62
C ASP A 172 -2.49 5.85 -14.76
N THR A 173 -3.32 6.40 -15.64
CA THR A 173 -4.69 6.00 -15.93
C THR A 173 -4.79 5.80 -17.43
N PHE A 174 -5.60 4.83 -17.84
CA PHE A 174 -5.70 4.47 -19.24
C PHE A 174 -6.50 5.53 -20.01
N SER A 175 -5.92 6.09 -21.07
CA SER A 175 -6.50 7.21 -21.82
C SER A 175 -7.83 6.84 -22.50
N ALA A 176 -8.79 7.77 -22.48
CA ALA A 176 -10.08 7.62 -23.15
C ALA A 176 -9.93 7.43 -24.67
N ASP A 177 -8.97 8.11 -25.31
CA ASP A 177 -8.71 7.95 -26.74
C ASP A 177 -8.21 6.53 -27.07
N LEU A 178 -7.39 5.96 -26.19
CA LEU A 178 -6.94 4.57 -26.32
C LEU A 178 -8.08 3.58 -26.10
N LEU A 179 -9.02 3.86 -25.19
CA LEU A 179 -10.24 3.05 -25.03
C LEU A 179 -11.11 3.10 -26.28
N GLN A 180 -11.28 4.28 -26.89
CA GLN A 180 -12.03 4.42 -28.13
C GLN A 180 -11.38 3.62 -29.26
N LEU A 181 -10.04 3.66 -29.38
CA LEU A 181 -9.30 2.86 -30.35
C LEU A 181 -9.49 1.36 -30.15
N ILE A 182 -9.51 0.88 -28.90
CA ILE A 182 -9.82 -0.52 -28.59
C ILE A 182 -11.27 -0.84 -28.96
N HIS A 183 -12.21 0.06 -28.68
CA HIS A 183 -13.62 -0.14 -28.96
C HIS A 183 -13.89 -0.33 -30.46
N ILE A 184 -13.23 0.43 -31.33
CA ILE A 184 -13.35 0.30 -32.79
C ILE A 184 -12.45 -0.80 -33.39
N SER A 185 -11.64 -1.48 -32.58
CA SER A 185 -10.75 -2.54 -33.05
C SER A 185 -11.53 -3.73 -33.60
N THR A 186 -11.01 -4.39 -34.64
CA THR A 186 -11.57 -5.65 -35.16
C THR A 186 -11.21 -6.86 -34.28
N ASN A 187 -10.29 -6.69 -33.32
CA ASN A 187 -9.88 -7.76 -32.41
C ASN A 187 -10.89 -7.92 -31.26
N LYS A 188 -11.76 -8.92 -31.37
CA LYS A 188 -12.79 -9.23 -30.36
C LYS A 188 -12.22 -9.55 -28.99
N PHE A 189 -11.06 -10.20 -28.91
CA PHE A 189 -10.42 -10.52 -27.62
C PHE A 189 -9.96 -9.25 -26.92
N LEU A 190 -9.36 -8.32 -27.68
CA LEU A 190 -8.95 -7.02 -27.15
C LEU A 190 -10.16 -6.21 -26.66
N GLN A 191 -11.28 -6.22 -27.40
CA GLN A 191 -12.52 -5.59 -26.93
C GLN A 191 -13.05 -6.25 -25.64
N GLN A 192 -13.00 -7.58 -25.55
CA GLN A 192 -13.47 -8.34 -24.39
C GLN A 192 -12.68 -8.02 -23.12
N ILE A 193 -11.35 -7.97 -23.19
CA ILE A 193 -10.53 -7.71 -21.99
C ILE A 193 -10.67 -6.27 -21.45
N PHE A 194 -11.18 -5.34 -22.26
CA PHE A 194 -11.46 -3.94 -21.89
C PHE A 194 -12.96 -3.63 -21.72
N GLN A 195 -13.83 -4.64 -21.70
CA GLN A 195 -15.28 -4.46 -21.67
C GLN A 195 -15.75 -3.60 -20.48
N ASP A 196 -15.21 -3.85 -19.28
CA ASP A 196 -15.56 -3.09 -18.07
C ASP A 196 -15.14 -1.61 -18.17
N ASP A 197 -13.96 -1.34 -18.74
CA ASP A 197 -13.42 0.01 -18.94
C ASP A 197 -14.27 0.79 -19.97
N ILE A 198 -14.73 0.12 -21.03
CA ILE A 198 -15.60 0.72 -22.08
C ILE A 198 -16.96 1.10 -21.49
N ILE A 199 -17.56 0.24 -20.66
CA ILE A 199 -18.85 0.52 -20.01
C ILE A 199 -18.71 1.73 -19.07
N MET A 200 -17.68 1.74 -18.22
CA MET A 200 -17.42 2.85 -17.29
C MET A 200 -17.10 4.17 -18.00
N GLY A 201 -16.38 4.11 -19.13
CA GLY A 201 -16.07 5.29 -19.95
C GLY A 201 -17.28 5.92 -20.62
N SER A 202 -18.36 5.15 -20.84
CA SER A 202 -19.59 5.65 -21.46
C SER A 202 -20.52 6.38 -20.48
N GLU A 203 -20.55 5.97 -19.22
CA GLU A 203 -21.51 6.49 -18.23
C GLU A 203 -21.04 7.74 -17.48
N THR A 204 -19.75 8.08 -17.48
CA THR A 204 -19.28 9.21 -16.65
C THR A 204 -18.16 10.03 -17.29
N ARG A 205 -18.44 11.33 -17.50
CA ARG A 205 -17.42 12.40 -17.53
C ARG A 205 -16.76 12.62 -16.15
N LYS A 206 -16.76 11.61 -15.26
CA LYS A 206 -16.14 11.71 -13.94
C LYS A 206 -14.65 11.42 -14.12
N ARG A 207 -13.82 12.28 -13.54
CA ARG A 207 -12.35 12.16 -13.59
C ARG A 207 -11.94 10.76 -13.10
N THR A 208 -11.14 10.07 -13.90
CA THR A 208 -10.58 8.75 -13.62
C THR A 208 -9.91 8.77 -12.24
N PRO A 209 -10.18 7.78 -11.36
CA PRO A 209 -9.57 7.74 -10.04
C PRO A 209 -8.04 7.55 -10.17
N THR A 210 -7.27 8.28 -9.36
CA THR A 210 -5.82 8.16 -9.28
C THR A 210 -5.40 6.79 -8.74
N LEU A 211 -4.15 6.40 -9.00
CA LEU A 211 -3.61 5.13 -8.55
C LEU A 211 -3.65 4.99 -7.02
N SER A 212 -3.28 6.04 -6.28
CA SER A 212 -3.39 6.10 -4.81
C SER A 212 -4.82 5.87 -4.32
N THR A 213 -5.83 6.47 -4.96
CA THR A 213 -7.25 6.32 -4.59
C THR A 213 -7.69 4.86 -4.80
N GLN A 214 -7.30 4.25 -5.92
CA GLN A 214 -7.60 2.84 -6.20
C GLN A 214 -6.89 1.90 -5.22
N PHE A 215 -5.62 2.18 -4.93
CA PHE A 215 -4.81 1.43 -3.98
C PHE A 215 -5.39 1.49 -2.57
N LYS A 216 -5.72 2.70 -2.08
CA LYS A 216 -6.33 2.90 -0.77
C LYS A 216 -7.64 2.14 -0.63
N LYS A 217 -8.54 2.21 -1.63
CA LYS A 217 -9.80 1.45 -1.61
C LYS A 217 -9.57 -0.07 -1.53
N SER A 218 -8.58 -0.57 -2.27
CA SER A 218 -8.24 -2.00 -2.29
C SER A 218 -7.66 -2.44 -0.95
N LEU A 219 -6.78 -1.62 -0.36
CA LEU A 219 -6.22 -1.85 0.96
C LEU A 219 -7.29 -1.80 2.05
N ASP A 220 -8.17 -0.80 2.04
CA ASP A 220 -9.28 -0.70 3.00
C ASP A 220 -10.18 -1.94 2.96
N LEU A 221 -10.46 -2.47 1.76
CA LEU A 221 -11.21 -3.71 1.59
C LEU A 221 -10.46 -4.90 2.18
N LEU A 222 -9.16 -5.03 1.90
CA LEU A 222 -8.30 -6.07 2.46
C LEU A 222 -8.31 -6.03 3.99
N MET A 223 -8.09 -4.85 4.59
CA MET A 223 -8.05 -4.69 6.05
C MET A 223 -9.39 -5.05 6.70
N ARG A 224 -10.52 -4.73 6.06
CA ARG A 224 -11.85 -5.16 6.53
C ARG A 224 -12.01 -6.68 6.50
N THR A 225 -11.57 -7.33 5.41
CA THR A 225 -11.61 -8.79 5.31
C THR A 225 -10.77 -9.42 6.41
N LEU A 226 -9.52 -8.97 6.60
CA LEU A 226 -8.64 -9.46 7.66
C LEU A 226 -9.23 -9.26 9.07
N GLY A 227 -9.91 -8.13 9.31
CA GLY A 227 -10.58 -7.83 10.57
C GLY A 227 -11.71 -8.79 10.97
N THR A 228 -12.20 -9.61 10.04
CA THR A 228 -13.22 -10.64 10.31
C THR A 228 -12.64 -12.04 10.50
N CYS A 229 -11.32 -12.19 10.39
CA CYS A 229 -10.63 -13.47 10.47
C CYS A 229 -9.80 -13.58 11.75
N GLN A 230 -9.46 -14.81 12.13
CA GLN A 230 -8.38 -15.08 13.08
C GLN A 230 -7.05 -15.10 12.32
N PRO A 231 -6.14 -14.14 12.55
CA PRO A 231 -4.90 -13.99 11.80
C PRO A 231 -3.79 -14.87 12.40
N PHE A 232 -2.93 -15.36 11.51
CA PHE A 232 -1.66 -15.98 11.84
C PHE A 232 -0.57 -15.28 11.05
N PHE A 233 0.53 -14.92 11.71
CA PHE A 233 1.59 -14.11 11.11
C PHE A 233 2.84 -14.95 10.88
N ILE A 234 3.37 -14.93 9.65
CA ILE A 234 4.64 -15.57 9.29
C ILE A 234 5.59 -14.46 8.82
N ARG A 235 6.73 -14.30 9.49
CA ARG A 235 7.77 -13.33 9.11
C ARG A 235 8.93 -14.06 8.45
N CYS A 236 9.12 -13.83 7.15
CA CYS A 236 10.21 -14.39 6.38
C CYS A 236 11.45 -13.50 6.49
N ILE A 237 12.62 -14.07 6.80
CA ILE A 237 13.90 -13.34 6.90
C ILE A 237 14.83 -13.79 5.78
N LYS A 238 15.31 -12.82 4.99
CA LYS A 238 16.33 -13.04 3.96
C LYS A 238 17.73 -13.06 4.60
N PRO A 239 18.45 -14.19 4.58
CA PRO A 239 19.71 -14.31 5.32
C PRO A 239 20.90 -13.60 4.64
N ASN A 240 20.85 -13.38 3.32
CA ASN A 240 21.87 -12.66 2.55
C ASN A 240 21.34 -12.18 1.19
N GLU A 241 21.98 -11.18 0.60
CA GLU A 241 21.67 -10.64 -0.73
C GLU A 241 22.12 -11.54 -1.89
N TYR A 242 23.08 -12.44 -1.65
CA TYR A 242 23.68 -13.30 -2.67
C TYR A 242 22.84 -14.53 -3.03
N LYS A 243 21.69 -14.72 -2.37
CA LYS A 243 20.79 -15.87 -2.55
C LYS A 243 21.51 -17.22 -2.31
N LYS A 244 22.50 -17.25 -1.40
CA LYS A 244 23.28 -18.46 -1.10
C LYS A 244 22.81 -19.14 0.19
N PRO A 245 22.75 -20.48 0.24
CA PRO A 245 22.52 -21.19 1.49
C PRO A 245 23.71 -21.00 2.45
N MET A 246 23.48 -21.18 3.75
CA MET A 246 24.51 -21.15 4.82
C MET A 246 25.32 -19.84 4.92
N MET A 247 24.84 -18.75 4.32
CA MET A 247 25.45 -17.42 4.42
C MET A 247 24.54 -16.50 5.21
N PHE A 248 25.06 -15.88 6.27
CA PHE A 248 24.28 -15.06 7.19
C PHE A 248 24.89 -13.66 7.33
N ASP A 249 24.19 -12.66 6.82
CA ASP A 249 24.49 -11.26 7.03
C ASP A 249 23.76 -10.77 8.29
N ARG A 250 24.52 -10.62 9.38
CA ARG A 250 24.00 -10.12 10.67
C ARG A 250 23.33 -8.76 10.54
N GLY A 251 23.93 -7.84 9.78
CA GLY A 251 23.41 -6.48 9.63
C GLY A 251 22.07 -6.47 8.90
N LEU A 252 21.96 -7.24 7.82
CA LEU A 252 20.73 -7.41 7.05
C LEU A 252 19.61 -8.05 7.88
N CYS A 253 19.90 -9.15 8.57
CA CYS A 253 18.92 -9.83 9.42
C CYS A 253 18.46 -8.95 10.59
N CYS A 254 19.37 -8.25 11.27
CA CYS A 254 19.01 -7.33 12.35
C CYS A 254 18.20 -6.11 11.87
N ARG A 255 18.36 -5.67 10.61
CA ARG A 255 17.48 -4.64 10.03
C ARG A 255 16.08 -5.21 9.79
N GLN A 256 15.96 -6.40 9.18
CA GLN A 256 14.67 -7.04 8.94
C GLN A 256 13.90 -7.32 10.23
N LEU A 257 14.55 -7.80 11.29
CA LEU A 257 13.91 -8.03 12.59
C LEU A 257 13.32 -6.75 13.21
N ARG A 258 14.00 -5.61 13.02
CA ARG A 258 13.49 -4.30 13.42
C ARG A 258 12.31 -3.86 12.53
N TYR A 259 12.45 -4.01 11.21
CA TYR A 259 11.40 -3.60 10.26
C TYR A 259 10.16 -4.48 10.27
N SER A 260 10.25 -5.71 10.77
CA SER A 260 9.11 -6.62 10.91
C SER A 260 8.36 -6.46 12.23
N GLY A 261 8.80 -5.55 13.12
CA GLY A 261 8.24 -5.38 14.47
C GLY A 261 8.51 -6.56 15.41
N MET A 262 9.45 -7.45 15.07
CA MET A 262 9.69 -8.69 15.83
C MET A 262 10.41 -8.41 17.15
N MET A 263 11.25 -7.37 17.20
CA MET A 263 11.96 -6.97 18.42
C MET A 263 10.97 -6.48 19.49
N GLU A 264 9.90 -5.83 19.05
CA GLU A 264 8.79 -5.37 19.88
C GLU A 264 7.91 -6.54 20.31
N THR A 265 7.68 -7.53 19.43
CA THR A 265 6.95 -8.76 19.78
C THR A 265 7.63 -9.59 20.86
N ILE A 266 8.96 -9.67 20.88
CA ILE A 266 9.71 -10.43 21.91
C ILE A 266 9.55 -9.81 23.31
N ARG A 267 9.14 -8.54 23.40
CA ARG A 267 8.90 -7.89 24.70
C ARG A 267 7.54 -8.26 25.30
N ILE A 268 6.63 -8.82 24.50
CA ILE A 268 5.33 -9.39 24.89
C ILE A 268 5.56 -10.71 25.61
#